data_AF-A0A8E2EVS0-F1
#
_entry.id   AF-A0A8E2EVS0-F1
#
_cell.length_a   1.000
_cell.length_b   1.000
_cell.length_c   1.000
_cell.angle_alpha   90.00
_cell.angle_beta   90.00
_cell.angle_gamma   90.00
#
_symmetry.space_group_name_H-M   'P 1'
#
loop_
_entity.id
_entity.type
_entity.pdbx_description
1 polymer ?
#
loop_
_entity_poly.entity_id
_entity_poly.type
_entity_poly.pdbx_seq_one_letter_code
_entity_poly.pdbx_strand_id
1 'polypeptide(L)' 'HYPLNLTMSLLLARTGPQGPTAPGIAANCNKYVLIQEGNSCEAVANQAGVTLDEFYAWNPSLQYSCVNLVIGDSYCVGVS' A
#
# COMPACT_ATOMS: atom_id res chain seq x y z
N HIS A 1 5.99 7.72 -21.09
CA HIS A 1 5.11 8.90 -20.97
C HIS A 1 3.68 8.41 -20.79
N TYR A 2 3.19 8.34 -19.56
CA TYR A 2 1.75 8.14 -19.29
C TYR A 2 1.18 9.48 -18.80
N PRO A 3 0.06 9.96 -19.37
CA PRO A 3 -0.41 11.32 -19.18
C PRO A 3 -1.15 11.51 -17.85
N LEU A 4 -1.07 12.75 -17.37
CA LEU A 4 -1.83 13.30 -16.25
C LEU A 4 -3.33 13.28 -16.56
N ASN A 5 -4.13 12.55 -15.79
CA ASN A 5 -5.58 12.77 -15.70
C ASN A 5 -5.99 12.85 -14.23
N LEU A 6 -6.17 14.08 -13.76
CA LEU A 6 -6.69 14.48 -12.46
C LEU A 6 -8.21 14.18 -12.46
N THR A 7 -8.65 13.14 -11.76
CA THR A 7 -9.87 13.07 -10.91
C THR A 7 -10.10 11.63 -10.41
N MET A 8 -10.34 11.49 -9.10
CA MET A 8 -10.67 10.27 -8.31
C MET A 8 -9.51 9.38 -7.78
N SER A 9 -8.95 9.85 -6.66
CA SER A 9 -8.40 9.07 -5.52
C SER A 9 -7.26 8.09 -5.78
N LEU A 10 -6.06 8.68 -5.79
CA LEU A 10 -4.74 8.09 -6.05
C LEU A 10 -4.25 7.16 -4.93
N LEU A 11 -4.27 5.84 -5.15
CA LEU A 11 -3.28 4.92 -4.56
C LEU A 11 -1.97 5.04 -5.36
N LEU A 12 -1.23 6.14 -5.22
CA LEU A 12 0.10 6.22 -5.85
C LEU A 12 1.14 5.53 -4.97
N ALA A 13 1.70 4.43 -5.47
CA ALA A 13 2.93 3.85 -4.93
C ALA A 13 4.08 4.87 -5.08
N ARG A 14 4.79 5.18 -3.99
CA ARG A 14 5.93 6.11 -3.96
C ARG A 14 7.18 5.43 -3.41
N THR A 15 8.35 5.96 -3.74
CA THR A 15 9.65 5.44 -3.28
C THR A 15 9.95 5.70 -1.80
N GLY A 16 9.08 6.45 -1.12
CA GLY A 16 9.14 6.66 0.32
C GLY A 16 7.74 6.76 0.93
N PRO A 17 7.61 6.51 2.24
CA PRO A 17 6.34 6.61 2.95
C PRO A 17 5.85 8.07 3.01
N GLN A 18 4.54 8.25 2.94
CA GLN A 18 3.89 9.58 2.98
C GLN A 18 3.24 9.88 4.34
N GLY A 19 3.35 8.93 5.26
CA GLY A 19 2.88 8.97 6.64
C GLY A 19 3.67 7.95 7.48
N PRO A 20 3.26 7.68 8.72
CA PRO A 20 3.85 6.60 9.52
C PRO A 20 3.80 5.27 8.74
N THR A 21 4.83 4.45 8.86
CA THR A 21 4.79 3.10 8.29
C THR A 21 4.02 2.17 9.20
N ALA A 22 3.20 1.28 8.62
CA ALA A 22 2.50 0.26 9.39
C ALA A 22 3.52 -0.60 10.18
N PRO A 23 3.17 -1.08 11.39
CA PRO A 23 4.09 -1.89 12.17
C PRO A 23 4.52 -3.16 11.43
N GLY A 24 5.82 -3.42 11.40
CA GLY A 24 6.36 -4.66 10.85
C GLY A 24 6.33 -4.79 9.33
N ILE A 25 6.14 -3.71 8.56
CA ILE A 25 6.31 -3.79 7.11
C ILE A 25 7.66 -4.42 6.72
N ALA A 26 7.73 -5.01 5.52
CA ALA A 26 8.94 -5.63 5.00
C ALA A 26 10.17 -4.72 5.15
N ALA A 27 11.26 -5.26 5.70
CA ALA A 27 12.47 -4.48 5.98
C ALA A 27 13.15 -3.92 4.71
N ASN A 28 12.95 -4.58 3.58
CA ASN A 28 13.44 -4.16 2.26
C ASN A 28 12.36 -3.45 1.42
N CYS A 29 11.37 -2.84 2.07
CA CYS A 29 10.34 -2.10 1.37
C CYS A 29 10.91 -0.88 0.62
N ASN A 30 10.63 -0.80 -0.68
CA ASN A 30 11.08 0.28 -1.56
C ASN A 30 9.92 1.02 -2.25
N LYS A 31 8.69 0.55 -2.08
CA LYS A 31 7.47 1.20 -2.59
C LYS A 31 6.37 1.19 -1.54
N TYR A 32 5.73 2.34 -1.39
CA TYR A 32 4.78 2.61 -0.30
C TYR A 32 3.49 3.19 -0.83
N VAL A 33 2.38 2.78 -0.25
CA VAL A 33 1.06 3.38 -0.52
C VAL A 33 0.49 3.96 0.76
N LEU A 34 0.00 5.20 0.69
CA LEU A 34 -0.69 5.84 1.81
C LEU A 34 -2.16 5.44 1.77
N ILE A 35 -2.67 4.89 2.87
CA ILE A 35 -4.06 4.47 2.94
C ILE A 35 -4.97 5.67 3.17
N GLN A 36 -6.00 5.75 2.35
CA GLN A 36 -7.08 6.72 2.42
C GLN A 36 -8.41 6.02 2.68
N GLU A 37 -9.42 6.79 3.08
CA GLU A 37 -10.78 6.30 3.21
C GLU A 37 -11.26 5.63 1.90
N GLY A 38 -11.89 4.47 2.04
CA GLY A 38 -12.39 3.68 0.91
C GLY A 38 -11.34 2.80 0.23
N ASN A 39 -10.08 2.77 0.69
CA ASN A 39 -9.11 1.79 0.22
C ASN A 39 -9.43 0.38 0.77
N SER A 40 -9.22 -0.63 -0.08
CA SER A 40 -9.21 -2.03 0.31
C SER A 40 -7.88 -2.67 -0.09
N CYS A 41 -7.52 -3.77 0.55
CA CYS A 41 -6.27 -4.47 0.33
C CYS A 41 -6.21 -5.04 -1.10
N GLU A 42 -7.34 -5.53 -1.61
CA GLU A 42 -7.47 -5.97 -3.01
C GLU A 42 -7.25 -4.82 -3.99
N ALA A 43 -7.88 -3.66 -3.75
CA ALA A 43 -7.71 -2.50 -4.63
C ALA A 43 -6.27 -1.97 -4.60
N VAL A 44 -5.66 -1.94 -3.41
CA VAL A 44 -4.25 -1.56 -3.21
C VAL A 44 -3.32 -2.50 -3.97
N ALA A 45 -3.46 -3.81 -3.76
CA ALA A 45 -2.61 -4.83 -4.38
C ALA A 45 -2.74 -4.80 -5.91
N ASN A 46 -3.99 -4.77 -6.42
CA ASN A 46 -4.27 -4.70 -7.85
C ASN A 46 -3.68 -3.45 -8.50
N GLN A 47 -3.81 -2.28 -7.87
CA GLN A 47 -3.27 -1.03 -8.41
C GLN A 47 -1.74 -0.95 -8.33
N ALA A 48 -1.13 -1.58 -7.33
CA ALA A 48 0.31 -1.73 -7.24
C ALA A 48 0.87 -2.81 -8.19
N GLY A 49 0.02 -3.65 -8.77
CA GLY A 49 0.41 -4.75 -9.65
C GLY A 49 1.05 -5.93 -8.90
N VAL A 50 0.63 -6.17 -7.66
CA VAL A 50 1.11 -7.25 -6.80
C VAL A 50 -0.06 -8.13 -6.36
N THR A 51 0.22 -9.36 -5.94
CA THR A 51 -0.81 -10.23 -5.39
C THR A 51 -1.24 -9.77 -4.00
N LEU A 52 -2.48 -10.09 -3.61
CA LEU A 52 -2.96 -9.83 -2.25
C LEU A 52 -2.10 -10.56 -1.20
N ASP A 53 -1.61 -11.76 -1.52
CA ASP A 53 -0.74 -12.53 -0.64
C ASP A 53 0.64 -11.87 -0.45
N GLU A 54 1.24 -11.32 -1.50
CA GLU A 54 2.46 -10.50 -1.38
C GLU A 54 2.21 -9.26 -0.52
N PHE A 55 1.07 -8.59 -0.73
CA PHE A 55 0.69 -7.45 0.09
C PHE A 55 0.56 -7.82 1.58
N TYR A 56 -0.08 -8.93 1.92
CA TYR A 56 -0.14 -9.40 3.30
C TYR A 56 1.22 -9.84 3.84
N ALA A 57 2.04 -10.53 3.04
CA ALA A 57 3.37 -10.97 3.43
C ALA A 57 4.30 -9.80 3.77
N TRP A 58 4.21 -8.70 3.01
CA TRP A 58 5.00 -7.49 3.28
C TRP A 58 4.42 -6.60 4.37
N ASN A 59 3.19 -6.86 4.83
CA ASN A 59 2.50 -6.05 5.84
C ASN A 59 1.88 -6.94 6.92
N PRO A 60 2.70 -7.62 7.75
CA PRO A 60 2.24 -8.60 8.73
C PRO A 60 1.32 -8.02 9.82
N SER A 61 1.33 -6.70 10.06
CA SER A 61 0.34 -6.05 10.94
C SER A 61 -1.11 -6.29 10.51
N LEU A 62 -1.34 -6.55 9.22
CA LEU A 62 -2.67 -6.85 8.70
C LEU A 62 -3.20 -8.21 9.17
N GLN A 63 -2.32 -9.16 9.53
CA GLN A 63 -2.72 -10.50 9.96
C GLN A 63 -3.71 -11.16 8.97
N TYR A 64 -3.47 -11.02 7.66
CA TYR A 64 -4.35 -11.51 6.59
C TYR A 64 -5.79 -10.97 6.64
N SER A 65 -6.01 -9.82 7.28
CA SER A 65 -7.31 -9.20 7.39
C SER A 65 -7.24 -7.72 7.05
N CYS A 66 -8.03 -7.31 6.07
CA CYS A 66 -8.04 -5.93 5.63
C CYS A 66 -8.74 -4.97 6.63
N VAL A 67 -9.42 -5.49 7.64
CA VAL A 67 -9.99 -4.65 8.72
C VAL A 67 -8.91 -3.97 9.56
N ASN A 68 -7.68 -4.48 9.50
CA ASN A 68 -6.52 -3.95 10.20
C ASN A 68 -5.80 -2.86 9.40
N LEU A 69 -6.33 -2.49 8.22
CA LEU A 69 -5.80 -1.41 7.40
C LEU A 69 -6.09 -0.06 8.09
N VAL A 70 -5.05 0.72 8.34
CA VAL A 70 -5.15 1.99 9.06
C VAL A 70 -5.05 3.16 8.10
N ILE A 71 -6.08 4.01 8.08
CA ILE A 71 -6.08 5.25 7.29
C ILE A 71 -4.98 6.18 7.80
N GLY A 72 -4.20 6.75 6.89
CA GLY A 72 -3.08 7.64 7.20
C GLY A 72 -1.73 6.93 7.36
N ASP A 73 -1.73 5.60 7.46
CA ASP A 73 -0.50 4.81 7.48
C ASP A 73 -0.05 4.44 6.05
N SER A 74 1.26 4.28 5.91
CA SER A 74 1.91 3.81 4.70
C SER A 74 2.19 2.31 4.77
N TYR A 75 1.70 1.57 3.77
CA TYR A 75 1.88 0.13 3.64
C TYR A 75 2.82 -0.19 2.49
N CYS A 76 3.54 -1.30 2.60
CA CYS A 76 4.47 -1.76 1.60
C CYS A 76 3.77 -2.38 0.40
N VAL A 77 4.17 -1.97 -0.81
CA VAL A 77 3.64 -2.50 -2.07
C VAL A 77 4.77 -2.86 -3.06
N GLY A 78 6.00 -2.95 -2.56
CA GLY A 78 7.15 -3.41 -3.34
C GLY A 78 8.42 -3.47 -2.51
N VAL A 79 9.31 -4.39 -2.88
CA VAL A 79 10.58 -4.65 -2.20
C VAL A 79 11.74 -4.69 -3.21
N SER A 80 12.97 -4.44 -2.75
CA SER A 80 14.22 -4.66 -3.51
C SER A 80 15.40 -4.95 -2.61
#